data_AF-A0A3R7AUK2-F1
#
_entry.id   AF-A0A3R7AUK2-F1
#
_cell.length_a   1.000
_cell.length_b   1.000
_cell.length_c   1.000
_cell.angle_alpha   90.00
_cell.angle_beta   90.00
_cell.angle_gamma   90.00
#
_symmetry.space_group_name_H-M   'P 1'
#
loop_
_entity.id
_entity.type
_entity.pdbx_description
1 polymer ?
#
loop_
_entity_poly.entity_id
_entity_poly.type
_entity_poly.pdbx_seq_one_letter_code
_entity_poly.pdbx_strand_id
1 'polypeptide(L)'
;MVFLESPAGVGFSQPVLNDTDYNDNFTTDRAYEFLAEFYAKYPRYKNREFYITGESYAGIYIPFLVHKLVQEPISNVKLTGFAIGNPFTDSASDGGPNCTQACADYFMDVYTSSSLANPHALNPYNIYGDVCLLGEGQSGALHYHNIRASSHRGAYVPCQDDYTQRYLQQPAVVRALNLESTTSSSTTTTQVVVPWSACNFDIAKGYHRTSSTLDKYPVILEAGLKALIYSGDADSVVNFIGTQRWLTKGLKLSVQDTWKAWFGPDKQLAGYTERYTNLTFTTIKGAGHMVPATRPLHALYLFECFVYGQVACDSFAYPKDELEYLSGADLTAPSDIDRQPEQRSNESLLWAALGLVVAAAAGVAGTVLYLNRSNKATQYVELTAGQPKPVYSN
;
A
#
# COMPACT_ATOMS: atom_id res chain seq x y z
N MET A 1 12.78 1.26 1.25
CA MET A 1 11.68 1.72 2.13
C MET A 1 11.65 0.83 3.36
N VAL A 2 11.16 1.33 4.49
CA VAL A 2 10.91 0.55 5.71
C VAL A 2 9.44 0.72 6.06
N PHE A 3 8.72 -0.38 6.21
CA PHE A 3 7.33 -0.38 6.68
C PHE A 3 7.33 -0.74 8.16
N LEU A 4 6.78 0.14 8.99
CA LEU A 4 6.71 -0.03 10.43
C LEU A 4 5.24 -0.24 10.82
N GLU A 5 4.94 -1.40 11.40
CA GLU A 5 3.64 -1.66 12.02
C GLU A 5 3.64 -1.05 13.43
N SER A 6 2.79 -0.06 13.66
CA SER A 6 2.75 0.72 14.90
C SER A 6 1.32 1.22 15.15
N PRO A 7 0.86 1.32 16.41
CA PRO A 7 1.55 0.96 17.66
C PRO A 7 1.68 -0.55 17.89
N ALA A 8 2.26 -0.95 19.01
CA ALA A 8 2.29 -2.35 19.44
C ALA A 8 0.87 -2.94 19.50
N GLY A 9 0.70 -4.19 19.07
CA GLY A 9 -0.60 -4.84 18.88
C GLY A 9 -1.23 -4.65 17.49
N VAL A 10 -0.64 -3.81 16.61
CA VAL A 10 -1.01 -3.69 15.19
C VAL A 10 -0.22 -4.69 14.35
N GLY A 11 -0.91 -5.41 13.45
CA GLY A 11 -0.28 -6.37 12.55
C GLY A 11 0.49 -7.45 13.31
N PHE A 12 1.79 -7.54 13.04
CA PHE A 12 2.72 -8.42 13.73
C PHE A 12 3.43 -7.77 14.92
N SER A 13 3.29 -6.47 15.15
CA SER A 13 3.88 -5.79 16.31
C SER A 13 3.21 -6.26 17.59
N GLN A 14 4.01 -6.72 18.55
CA GLN A 14 3.56 -7.33 19.80
C GLN A 14 4.45 -6.90 20.97
N PRO A 15 3.99 -7.04 22.22
CA PRO A 15 2.65 -7.48 22.65
C PRO A 15 1.60 -6.35 22.56
N VAL A 16 0.32 -6.69 22.75
CA VAL A 16 -0.71 -5.69 23.12
C VAL A 16 -0.34 -5.10 24.49
N LEU A 17 -0.34 -3.76 24.57
CA LEU A 17 -0.02 -2.98 25.77
C LEU A 17 -1.27 -2.61 26.57
N ASN A 18 -1.06 -1.95 27.71
CA ASN A 18 -2.13 -1.41 28.54
C ASN A 18 -2.85 -0.25 27.84
N ASP A 19 -4.13 -0.07 28.12
CA ASP A 19 -4.96 0.97 27.50
C ASP A 19 -4.39 2.40 27.63
N THR A 20 -3.68 2.68 28.73
CA THR A 20 -3.04 3.99 28.98
C THR A 20 -1.92 4.33 28.00
N ASP A 21 -1.34 3.32 27.36
CA ASP A 21 -0.20 3.46 26.44
C ASP A 21 -0.65 3.74 25.00
N TYR A 22 -1.95 3.63 24.69
CA TYR A 22 -2.49 3.93 23.37
C TYR A 22 -2.86 5.39 23.24
N ASN A 23 -1.85 6.24 23.06
CA ASN A 23 -2.01 7.67 22.80
C ASN A 23 -0.89 8.19 21.89
N ASP A 24 -1.09 9.38 21.28
CA ASP A 24 -0.16 9.90 20.27
C ASP A 24 1.24 10.18 20.80
N ASN A 25 1.39 10.63 22.04
CA ASN A 25 2.70 10.85 22.65
C ASN A 25 3.45 9.54 22.82
N PHE A 26 2.82 8.54 23.43
CA PHE A 26 3.45 7.24 23.67
C PHE A 26 3.81 6.55 22.36
N THR A 27 2.89 6.53 21.38
CA THR A 27 3.16 5.97 20.04
C THR A 27 4.35 6.66 19.38
N THR A 28 4.47 7.98 19.54
CA THR A 28 5.59 8.76 19.01
C THR A 28 6.90 8.41 19.70
N ASP A 29 6.90 8.25 21.02
CA ASP A 29 8.10 7.85 21.77
C ASP A 29 8.59 6.46 21.35
N ARG A 30 7.67 5.51 21.12
CA ARG A 30 8.00 4.17 20.62
C ARG A 30 8.54 4.20 19.19
N ALA A 31 7.98 5.02 18.31
CA ALA A 31 8.48 5.17 16.94
C ALA A 31 9.87 5.83 16.91
N TYR A 32 10.11 6.81 17.78
CA TYR A 32 11.41 7.46 17.96
C TYR A 32 12.47 6.46 18.47
N GLU A 33 12.11 5.67 19.49
CA GLU A 33 12.95 4.59 20.02
C GLU A 33 13.29 3.55 18.95
N PHE A 34 12.28 3.11 18.17
CA PHE A 34 12.49 2.22 17.02
C PHE A 34 13.52 2.78 16.04
N LEU A 35 13.44 4.07 15.70
CA LEU A 35 14.42 4.68 14.79
C LEU A 35 15.84 4.64 15.37
N ALA A 36 16.01 4.96 16.65
CA ALA A 36 17.32 4.89 17.30
C ALA A 36 17.90 3.48 17.23
N GLU A 37 17.11 2.46 17.57
CA GLU A 37 17.49 1.04 17.50
C GLU A 37 17.76 0.58 16.06
N PHE A 38 16.92 0.99 15.10
CA PHE A 38 17.07 0.65 13.69
C PHE A 38 18.40 1.15 13.13
N TYR A 39 18.76 2.41 13.38
CA TYR A 39 20.04 2.97 12.90
C TYR A 39 21.26 2.43 13.67
N ALA A 40 21.09 2.01 14.92
CA ALA A 40 22.12 1.28 15.65
C ALA A 40 22.37 -0.11 15.03
N LYS A 41 21.30 -0.84 14.70
CA LYS A 41 21.35 -2.18 14.09
C LYS A 41 21.79 -2.17 12.63
N TYR A 42 21.45 -1.13 11.87
CA TYR A 42 21.77 -1.00 10.45
C TYR A 42 22.63 0.24 10.16
N PRO A 43 23.89 0.26 10.62
CA PRO A 43 24.76 1.44 10.52
C PRO A 43 25.05 1.88 9.08
N ARG A 44 24.87 0.99 8.08
CA ARG A 44 24.98 1.31 6.65
C ARG A 44 24.00 2.37 6.16
N TYR A 45 22.95 2.66 6.92
CA TYR A 45 21.96 3.68 6.55
C TYR A 45 22.24 5.05 7.18
N LYS A 46 23.22 5.16 8.09
CA LYS A 46 23.59 6.42 8.73
C LYS A 46 23.89 7.51 7.71
N ASN A 47 23.47 8.74 8.03
CA ASN A 47 23.66 9.95 7.22
C ASN A 47 22.99 9.95 5.83
N ARG A 48 22.28 8.88 5.45
CA ARG A 48 21.41 8.91 4.27
C ARG A 48 20.25 9.85 4.51
N GLU A 49 19.77 10.48 3.44
CA GLU A 49 18.54 11.27 3.51
C GLU A 49 17.39 10.40 4.00
N PHE A 50 16.77 10.84 5.09
CA PHE A 50 15.68 10.15 5.73
C PHE A 50 14.38 10.92 5.50
N TYR A 51 13.39 10.21 4.97
CA TYR A 51 12.05 10.72 4.72
C TYR A 51 11.04 9.90 5.52
N ILE A 52 10.02 10.55 6.07
CA ILE A 52 8.92 9.90 6.77
C ILE A 52 7.66 10.04 5.93
N THR A 53 6.99 8.93 5.63
CA THR A 53 5.76 8.95 4.82
C THR A 53 4.66 8.14 5.45
N GLY A 54 3.41 8.53 5.22
CA GLY A 54 2.25 7.81 5.74
C GLY A 54 0.95 8.40 5.20
N GLU A 55 -0.17 7.85 5.64
CA GLU A 55 -1.50 8.20 5.15
C GLU A 55 -2.51 8.30 6.29
N SER A 56 -3.61 9.03 6.08
CA SER A 56 -4.78 9.02 6.96
C SER A 56 -4.46 9.57 8.35
N TYR A 57 -4.65 8.77 9.40
CA TYR A 57 -4.30 9.13 10.78
C TYR A 57 -2.78 9.37 10.98
N ALA A 58 -1.94 9.02 10.00
CA ALA A 58 -0.55 9.48 9.97
C ALA A 58 -0.42 11.01 9.84
N GLY A 59 -1.49 11.73 9.47
CA GLY A 59 -1.59 13.19 9.64
C GLY A 59 -1.50 13.66 11.10
N ILE A 60 -1.68 12.74 12.05
CA ILE A 60 -1.35 12.93 13.47
C ILE A 60 0.06 12.38 13.76
N TYR A 61 0.31 11.10 13.44
CA TYR A 61 1.58 10.45 13.81
C TYR A 61 2.83 11.13 13.25
N ILE A 62 2.80 11.56 11.99
CA ILE A 62 3.97 12.13 11.32
C ILE A 62 4.31 13.50 11.90
N PRO A 63 3.38 14.47 12.05
CA PRO A 63 3.71 15.72 12.72
C PRO A 63 4.24 15.54 14.15
N PHE A 64 3.70 14.60 14.93
CA PHE A 64 4.28 14.30 16.25
C PHE A 64 5.73 13.81 16.15
N LEU A 65 6.00 12.82 15.29
CA LEU A 65 7.34 12.24 15.14
C LEU A 65 8.36 13.22 14.53
N VAL A 66 7.96 13.97 13.50
CA VAL A 66 8.80 15.00 12.87
C VAL A 66 9.11 16.11 13.87
N HIS A 67 8.11 16.59 14.61
CA HIS A 67 8.31 17.60 15.65
C HIS A 67 9.31 17.10 16.71
N LYS A 68 9.16 15.87 17.19
CA LYS A 68 10.10 15.26 18.15
C LYS A 68 11.51 15.15 17.57
N LEU A 69 11.68 14.70 16.33
CA LEU A 69 13.00 14.58 15.69
C LEU A 69 13.67 15.92 15.39
N VAL A 70 12.90 16.99 15.17
CA VAL A 70 13.44 18.35 15.02
C VAL A 70 13.97 18.87 16.36
N GLN A 71 13.23 18.62 17.46
CA GLN A 71 13.62 19.08 18.79
C GLN A 71 14.71 18.22 19.44
N GLU A 72 14.65 16.91 19.21
CA GLU A 72 15.56 15.89 19.73
C GLU A 72 16.13 15.08 18.56
N PRO A 73 17.13 15.59 17.82
CA PRO A 73 17.69 14.86 16.69
C PRO A 73 18.40 13.58 17.11
N ILE A 74 18.11 12.47 16.45
CA ILE A 74 18.86 11.22 16.61
C ILE A 74 20.20 11.33 15.85
N SER A 75 21.30 11.04 16.54
CA SER A 75 22.64 11.10 15.93
C SER A 75 22.73 10.21 14.67
N ASN A 76 23.26 10.78 13.58
CA ASN A 76 23.40 10.15 12.27
C ASN A 76 22.09 9.84 11.51
N VAL A 77 20.95 10.39 11.94
CA VAL A 77 19.69 10.37 11.18
C VAL A 77 19.52 11.74 10.52
N LYS A 78 19.64 11.79 9.19
CA LYS A 78 19.48 13.04 8.41
C LYS A 78 18.02 13.21 7.99
N LEU A 79 17.16 13.66 8.91
CA LEU A 79 15.77 14.01 8.58
C LEU A 79 15.75 15.07 7.47
N THR A 80 15.20 14.71 6.32
CA THR A 80 15.25 15.53 5.09
C THR A 80 13.87 16.00 4.66
N GLY A 81 12.83 15.19 4.91
CA GLY A 81 11.47 15.56 4.54
C GLY A 81 10.42 14.59 5.05
N PHE A 82 9.17 14.94 4.79
CA PHE A 82 8.03 14.07 5.05
C PHE A 82 6.94 14.24 3.99
N ALA A 83 6.18 13.17 3.75
CA ALA A 83 5.02 13.21 2.89
C ALA A 83 3.80 12.56 3.54
N ILE A 84 2.63 13.18 3.46
CA ILE A 84 1.40 12.65 4.07
C ILE A 84 0.27 12.63 3.06
N GLY A 85 -0.26 11.43 2.81
CA GLY A 85 -1.42 11.19 1.96
C GLY A 85 -2.73 11.32 2.74
N ASN A 86 -3.73 12.00 2.18
CA ASN A 86 -5.07 12.13 2.74
C ASN A 86 -5.05 12.37 4.27
N PRO A 87 -4.36 13.44 4.75
CA PRO A 87 -3.93 13.53 6.14
C PRO A 87 -5.02 14.03 7.08
N PHE A 88 -5.47 13.18 8.02
CA PHE A 88 -6.28 13.66 9.13
C PHE A 88 -5.38 14.46 10.08
N THR A 89 -5.58 15.77 10.11
CA THR A 89 -4.67 16.74 10.75
C THR A 89 -5.37 17.57 11.80
N ASP A 90 -6.62 17.96 11.56
CA ASP A 90 -7.39 18.83 12.44
C ASP A 90 -8.88 18.50 12.33
N SER A 91 -9.46 17.96 13.40
CA SER A 91 -10.86 17.51 13.40
C SER A 91 -11.85 18.62 13.03
N ALA A 92 -11.53 19.88 13.35
CA ALA A 92 -12.37 21.03 13.02
C ALA A 92 -12.31 21.42 11.54
N SER A 93 -11.20 21.18 10.87
CA SER A 93 -11.03 21.47 9.45
C SER A 93 -11.42 20.29 8.57
N ASP A 94 -11.04 19.08 8.96
CA ASP A 94 -11.26 17.84 8.23
C ASP A 94 -12.69 17.30 8.38
N GLY A 95 -13.26 17.41 9.58
CA GLY A 95 -14.62 16.93 9.89
C GLY A 95 -15.58 18.01 10.40
N GLY A 96 -15.14 19.26 10.51
CA GLY A 96 -15.94 20.28 11.21
C GLY A 96 -17.12 20.81 10.42
N PRO A 97 -18.15 21.32 11.12
CA PRO A 97 -19.46 21.74 10.60
C PRO A 97 -19.41 23.08 9.83
N ASN A 98 -18.32 23.38 9.13
CA ASN A 98 -18.23 24.55 8.24
C ASN A 98 -18.97 24.33 6.91
N CYS A 99 -20.08 23.60 6.99
CA CYS A 99 -21.02 23.33 5.93
C CYS A 99 -22.22 24.24 6.25
N THR A 100 -22.62 25.09 5.29
CA THR A 100 -23.86 25.87 5.43
C THR A 100 -25.04 24.92 5.65
N GLN A 101 -26.17 25.41 6.17
CA GLN A 101 -27.36 24.56 6.32
C GLN A 101 -27.73 23.86 5.01
N ALA A 102 -27.66 24.57 3.87
CA ALA A 102 -27.90 23.98 2.55
C ALA A 102 -26.90 22.86 2.18
N CYS A 103 -25.63 23.01 2.53
CA CYS A 103 -24.62 21.98 2.36
C CYS A 103 -24.91 20.77 3.26
N ALA A 104 -25.34 21.00 4.50
CA ALA A 104 -25.67 19.94 5.45
C ALA A 104 -26.93 19.19 5.01
N ASP A 105 -27.94 19.91 4.54
CA ASP A 105 -29.17 19.33 4.00
C ASP A 105 -28.87 18.49 2.76
N TYR A 106 -28.02 18.98 1.84
CA TYR A 106 -27.59 18.20 0.67
C TYR A 106 -26.77 16.98 1.06
N PHE A 107 -25.83 17.12 2.01
CA PHE A 107 -25.08 15.99 2.53
C PHE A 107 -26.02 14.95 3.16
N MET A 108 -26.99 15.37 3.96
CA MET A 108 -27.97 14.48 4.58
C MET A 108 -28.90 13.86 3.53
N ASP A 109 -29.27 14.56 2.47
CA ASP A 109 -30.05 13.99 1.36
C ASP A 109 -29.24 12.93 0.60
N VAL A 110 -27.98 13.21 0.25
CA VAL A 110 -27.07 12.22 -0.36
C VAL A 110 -26.83 11.06 0.59
N TYR A 111 -26.54 11.33 1.87
CA TYR A 111 -26.28 10.31 2.88
C TYR A 111 -27.52 9.44 3.11
N THR A 112 -28.70 10.02 3.26
CA THR A 112 -29.94 9.24 3.47
C THR A 112 -30.36 8.51 2.21
N SER A 113 -30.27 9.10 1.02
CA SER A 113 -30.58 8.42 -0.25
C SER A 113 -29.60 7.27 -0.56
N SER A 114 -28.31 7.44 -0.28
CA SER A 114 -27.30 6.38 -0.46
C SER A 114 -27.37 5.34 0.67
N SER A 115 -27.47 5.77 1.93
CA SER A 115 -27.40 4.90 3.11
C SER A 115 -28.71 4.20 3.45
N LEU A 116 -29.89 4.75 3.08
CA LEU A 116 -31.17 4.04 3.22
C LEU A 116 -31.41 3.05 2.07
N ALA A 117 -30.78 3.26 0.90
CA ALA A 117 -30.85 2.31 -0.20
C ALA A 117 -29.95 1.09 0.05
N ASN A 118 -28.70 1.30 0.50
CA ASN A 118 -27.80 0.27 1.05
C ASN A 118 -26.56 0.95 1.68
N PRO A 119 -26.42 0.99 3.02
CA PRO A 119 -25.33 1.71 3.70
C PRO A 119 -23.93 1.13 3.44
N HIS A 120 -23.85 -0.02 2.77
CA HIS A 120 -22.59 -0.67 2.37
C HIS A 120 -22.33 -0.59 0.87
N ALA A 121 -23.16 0.11 0.09
CA ALA A 121 -23.00 0.20 -1.37
C ALA A 121 -22.04 1.30 -1.82
N LEU A 122 -21.83 2.33 -1.00
CA LEU A 122 -20.85 3.39 -1.27
C LEU A 122 -19.52 3.05 -0.59
N ASN A 123 -18.42 3.11 -1.35
CA ASN A 123 -17.07 3.03 -0.78
C ASN A 123 -16.63 4.44 -0.35
N PRO A 124 -16.55 4.75 0.96
CA PRO A 124 -16.18 6.09 1.40
C PRO A 124 -14.72 6.44 1.11
N TYR A 125 -13.84 5.44 0.99
CA TYR A 125 -12.43 5.61 0.67
C TYR A 125 -12.20 5.85 -0.82
N ASN A 126 -13.18 5.60 -1.68
CA ASN A 126 -13.15 5.97 -3.09
C ASN A 126 -14.58 6.01 -3.61
N ILE A 127 -15.17 7.20 -3.72
CA ILE A 127 -16.60 7.35 -4.06
C ILE A 127 -16.97 6.82 -5.45
N TYR A 128 -15.99 6.55 -6.31
CA TYR A 128 -16.17 5.93 -7.62
C TYR A 128 -15.77 4.45 -7.65
N GLY A 129 -15.26 3.93 -6.54
CA GLY A 129 -14.77 2.56 -6.42
C GLY A 129 -15.86 1.58 -6.01
N ASP A 130 -15.73 0.34 -6.47
CA ASP A 130 -16.59 -0.74 -6.04
C ASP A 130 -16.35 -1.11 -4.57
N VAL A 131 -17.37 -1.72 -3.96
CA VAL A 131 -17.33 -2.24 -2.58
C VAL A 131 -17.02 -3.74 -2.56
N CYS A 132 -16.44 -4.21 -1.47
CA CYS A 132 -16.28 -5.64 -1.26
C CYS A 132 -17.62 -6.30 -0.94
N LEU A 133 -18.05 -7.20 -1.82
CA LEU A 133 -19.29 -7.98 -1.66
C LEU A 133 -19.02 -9.39 -1.12
N LEU A 134 -17.76 -9.75 -0.88
CA LEU A 134 -17.44 -11.03 -0.26
C LEU A 134 -17.80 -10.98 1.22
N GLY A 135 -18.64 -11.93 1.65
CA GLY A 135 -18.92 -12.17 3.06
C GLY A 135 -17.76 -12.90 3.76
N GLU A 136 -17.81 -12.93 5.09
CA GLU A 136 -16.79 -13.59 5.91
C GLU A 136 -16.51 -15.02 5.45
N GLY A 137 -15.23 -15.36 5.29
CA GLY A 137 -14.78 -16.69 4.86
C GLY A 137 -14.90 -16.98 3.36
N GLN A 138 -15.73 -16.24 2.60
CA GLN A 138 -15.95 -16.48 1.16
C GLN A 138 -14.68 -16.28 0.33
N SER A 139 -13.84 -15.32 0.71
CA SER A 139 -12.54 -15.10 0.08
C SER A 139 -11.60 -16.33 0.14
N GLY A 140 -11.88 -17.32 1.00
CA GLY A 140 -11.13 -18.58 1.10
C GLY A 140 -11.69 -19.72 0.27
N ALA A 141 -12.97 -19.62 -0.13
CA ALA A 141 -13.62 -20.55 -1.04
C ALA A 141 -13.30 -20.23 -2.51
N LEU A 142 -12.82 -19.01 -2.78
CA LEU A 142 -12.22 -18.65 -4.06
C LEU A 142 -10.89 -19.40 -4.20
N HIS A 143 -10.94 -20.64 -4.66
CA HIS A 143 -9.77 -21.36 -5.15
C HIS A 143 -9.03 -20.49 -6.16
N TYR A 144 -7.69 -20.56 -6.18
CA TYR A 144 -6.72 -19.88 -7.05
C TYR A 144 -7.02 -19.98 -8.56
N HIS A 145 -8.16 -19.47 -8.99
CA HIS A 145 -8.65 -19.51 -10.34
C HIS A 145 -8.89 -18.08 -10.76
N ASN A 146 -7.88 -17.53 -11.42
CA ASN A 146 -7.95 -16.30 -12.21
C ASN A 146 -8.37 -15.04 -11.46
N ILE A 147 -7.95 -14.85 -10.20
CA ILE A 147 -7.73 -13.47 -9.75
C ILE A 147 -6.52 -13.00 -10.55
N ARG A 148 -6.79 -12.29 -11.66
CA ARG A 148 -5.75 -11.56 -12.39
C ARG A 148 -5.05 -10.75 -11.32
N ALA A 149 -3.75 -10.99 -11.11
CA ALA A 149 -2.99 -10.23 -10.13
C ALA A 149 -3.34 -8.76 -10.36
N SER A 150 -3.81 -8.08 -9.32
CA SER A 150 -3.91 -6.63 -9.31
C SER A 150 -2.48 -6.15 -9.41
N SER A 151 -1.93 -6.11 -10.64
CA SER A 151 -0.62 -5.55 -10.86
C SER A 151 -0.71 -4.08 -10.44
N HIS A 152 0.43 -3.48 -10.18
CA HIS A 152 0.56 -2.03 -10.06
C HIS A 152 0.09 -1.27 -11.32
N ARG A 153 -0.35 -1.96 -12.37
CA ARG A 153 -1.01 -1.41 -13.57
C ARG A 153 -2.47 -1.80 -13.73
N GLY A 154 -2.98 -2.72 -12.90
CA GLY A 154 -4.37 -3.14 -12.88
C GLY A 154 -5.26 -2.13 -12.16
N ALA A 155 -6.57 -2.23 -12.37
CA ALA A 155 -7.52 -1.48 -11.55
C ALA A 155 -7.43 -1.98 -10.10
N TYR A 156 -7.50 -1.04 -9.16
CA TYR A 156 -7.77 -1.37 -7.77
C TYR A 156 -9.15 -2.05 -7.70
N VAL A 157 -9.19 -3.30 -7.22
CA VAL A 157 -10.42 -4.09 -7.12
C VAL A 157 -10.86 -4.18 -5.67
N PRO A 158 -12.15 -4.43 -5.39
CA PRO A 158 -12.60 -4.61 -4.01
C PRO A 158 -11.98 -5.85 -3.33
N CYS A 159 -12.04 -5.87 -2.00
CA CYS A 159 -11.56 -6.97 -1.14
C CYS A 159 -10.03 -7.17 -1.07
N GLN A 160 -9.21 -6.19 -1.46
CA GLN A 160 -7.74 -6.31 -1.38
C GLN A 160 -7.21 -6.54 0.04
N ASP A 161 -7.85 -5.94 1.04
CA ASP A 161 -7.45 -6.10 2.44
C ASP A 161 -7.61 -7.55 2.91
N ASP A 162 -8.72 -8.20 2.54
CA ASP A 162 -8.96 -9.62 2.82
C ASP A 162 -7.90 -10.52 2.18
N TYR A 163 -7.55 -10.25 0.93
CA TYR A 163 -6.52 -11.03 0.22
C TYR A 163 -5.14 -10.83 0.86
N THR A 164 -4.80 -9.60 1.22
CA THR A 164 -3.56 -9.26 1.92
C THR A 164 -3.47 -9.96 3.27
N GLN A 165 -4.56 -9.91 4.05
CA GLN A 165 -4.64 -10.58 5.33
C GLN A 165 -4.42 -12.08 5.21
N ARG A 166 -5.09 -12.74 4.25
CA ARG A 166 -4.90 -14.17 4.00
C ARG A 166 -3.48 -14.51 3.59
N TYR A 167 -2.87 -13.69 2.72
CA TYR A 167 -1.50 -13.88 2.29
C TYR A 167 -0.52 -13.80 3.46
N LEU A 168 -0.64 -12.76 4.30
CA LEU A 168 0.25 -12.55 5.46
C LEU A 168 0.07 -13.61 6.55
N GLN A 169 -1.11 -14.24 6.63
CA GLN A 169 -1.36 -15.36 7.54
C GLN A 169 -0.89 -16.72 7.00
N GLN A 170 -0.39 -16.81 5.75
CA GLN A 170 0.12 -18.09 5.24
C GLN A 170 1.35 -18.55 6.03
N PRO A 171 1.43 -19.82 6.47
CA PRO A 171 2.58 -20.30 7.24
C PRO A 171 3.93 -20.09 6.55
N ALA A 172 3.98 -20.21 5.22
CA ALA A 172 5.18 -19.97 4.44
C ALA A 172 5.62 -18.49 4.48
N VAL A 173 4.66 -17.55 4.45
CA VAL A 173 4.93 -16.10 4.52
C VAL A 173 5.38 -15.71 5.93
N VAL A 174 4.69 -16.20 6.97
CA VAL A 174 5.07 -15.99 8.38
C VAL A 174 6.51 -16.47 8.63
N ARG A 175 6.89 -17.65 8.09
CA ARG A 175 8.27 -18.14 8.11
C ARG A 175 9.25 -17.20 7.43
N ALA A 176 8.93 -16.80 6.20
CA ALA A 176 9.81 -15.93 5.41
C ALA A 176 10.03 -14.57 6.07
N LEU A 177 9.04 -14.07 6.83
CA LEU A 177 9.12 -12.82 7.59
C LEU A 177 9.80 -12.98 8.95
N ASN A 178 10.25 -14.18 9.32
CA ASN A 178 10.89 -14.50 10.61
C ASN A 178 10.00 -14.21 11.83
N LEU A 179 8.71 -14.53 11.72
CA LEU A 179 7.69 -14.25 12.75
C LEU A 179 7.36 -15.48 13.61
N GLU A 180 8.01 -16.62 13.37
CA GLU A 180 7.83 -17.82 14.18
C GLU A 180 8.57 -17.65 15.52
N SER A 181 7.82 -17.55 16.62
CA SER A 181 8.38 -17.69 17.96
C SER A 181 8.17 -19.11 18.45
N THR A 182 9.27 -19.80 18.78
CA THR A 182 9.25 -21.15 19.34
C THR A 182 9.21 -21.07 20.87
N THR A 183 8.02 -21.11 21.48
CA THR A 183 7.94 -21.33 22.93
C THR A 183 8.07 -22.83 23.21
N SER A 184 9.26 -23.23 23.66
CA SER A 184 9.53 -24.59 24.08
C SER A 184 9.07 -24.77 25.53
N SER A 185 7.95 -25.46 25.73
CA SER A 185 7.65 -26.09 27.01
C SER A 185 8.18 -27.53 27.00
N SER A 186 8.57 -28.08 28.15
CA SER A 186 9.34 -29.33 28.29
C SER A 186 8.73 -30.59 27.67
N THR A 187 7.53 -30.51 27.07
CA THR A 187 6.86 -31.63 26.39
C THR A 187 6.12 -31.23 25.10
N THR A 188 6.08 -29.93 24.73
CA THR A 188 5.32 -29.47 23.55
C THR A 188 5.96 -28.22 22.95
N THR A 189 6.35 -28.30 21.67
CA THR A 189 6.68 -27.13 20.85
C THR A 189 5.38 -26.56 20.30
N THR A 190 4.89 -25.48 20.91
CA THR A 190 3.72 -24.76 20.37
C THR A 190 4.24 -23.62 19.51
N GLN A 191 3.94 -23.67 18.22
CA GLN A 191 4.20 -22.56 17.31
C GLN A 191 3.16 -21.46 17.59
N VAL A 192 3.59 -20.33 18.16
CA VAL A 192 2.71 -19.18 18.37
C VAL A 192 2.86 -18.24 17.18
N VAL A 193 1.87 -18.25 16.28
CA VAL A 193 1.77 -17.28 15.19
C VAL A 193 0.66 -16.31 15.55
N VAL A 194 0.98 -15.01 15.57
CA VAL A 194 -0.06 -13.98 15.72
C VAL A 194 -0.85 -13.90 14.43
N PRO A 195 -2.19 -14.07 14.48
CA PRO A 195 -3.02 -13.88 13.31
C PRO A 195 -2.99 -12.40 12.92
N TRP A 196 -2.31 -12.09 11.82
CA TRP A 196 -2.21 -10.73 11.29
C TRP A 196 -3.60 -10.20 10.91
N SER A 197 -3.87 -8.94 11.21
CA SER A 197 -5.06 -8.22 10.74
C SER A 197 -4.63 -6.84 10.25
N ALA A 198 -5.31 -6.33 9.20
CA ALA A 198 -5.01 -5.02 8.65
C ALA A 198 -5.19 -3.89 9.69
N CYS A 199 -6.24 -4.01 10.51
CA CYS A 199 -6.55 -3.09 11.61
C CYS A 199 -6.82 -3.86 12.89
N ASN A 200 -6.39 -3.28 14.02
CA ASN A 200 -6.80 -3.73 15.36
C ASN A 200 -7.86 -2.76 15.91
N PHE A 201 -9.12 -3.15 15.81
CA PHE A 201 -10.24 -2.27 16.19
C PHE A 201 -10.40 -2.09 17.71
N ASP A 202 -9.92 -3.04 18.51
CA ASP A 202 -9.93 -2.90 19.98
C ASP A 202 -8.98 -1.78 20.41
N ILE A 203 -7.77 -1.78 19.86
CA ILE A 203 -6.81 -0.68 20.03
C ILE A 203 -7.43 0.62 19.49
N ALA A 204 -7.94 0.61 18.26
CA ALA A 204 -8.47 1.82 17.62
C ALA A 204 -9.62 2.48 18.41
N LYS A 205 -10.43 1.67 19.12
CA LYS A 205 -11.54 2.12 19.97
C LYS A 205 -11.07 2.68 21.31
N GLY A 206 -10.04 2.09 21.91
CA GLY A 206 -9.45 2.55 23.17
C GLY A 206 -8.42 3.67 23.03
N TYR A 207 -7.94 3.92 21.80
CA TYR A 207 -6.86 4.88 21.54
C TYR A 207 -7.26 6.32 21.92
N HIS A 208 -6.47 6.97 22.77
CA HIS A 208 -6.63 8.36 23.13
C HIS A 208 -6.08 9.28 22.03
N ARG A 209 -6.98 9.73 21.16
CA ARG A 209 -6.68 10.52 19.96
C ARG A 209 -6.53 12.00 20.26
N THR A 210 -5.50 12.62 19.69
CA THR A 210 -5.37 14.07 19.59
C THR A 210 -6.30 14.59 18.49
N SER A 211 -6.95 15.72 18.74
CA SER A 211 -7.90 16.35 17.79
C SER A 211 -7.21 17.15 16.69
N SER A 212 -6.00 17.65 16.94
CA SER A 212 -5.28 18.54 16.02
C SER A 212 -3.76 18.44 16.18
N THR A 213 -3.02 18.49 15.08
CA THR A 213 -1.54 18.63 15.07
C THR A 213 -1.05 19.98 14.55
N LEU A 214 -1.96 20.94 14.36
CA LEU A 214 -1.61 22.27 13.85
C LEU A 214 -0.58 22.99 14.72
N ASP A 215 -0.57 22.71 16.03
CA ASP A 215 0.39 23.26 17.00
C ASP A 215 1.85 22.87 16.73
N LYS A 216 2.08 21.76 16.01
CA LYS A 216 3.43 21.25 15.71
C LYS A 216 4.02 21.83 14.43
N TYR A 217 3.17 22.21 13.49
CA TYR A 217 3.61 22.71 12.19
C TYR A 217 4.52 23.94 12.25
N PRO A 218 4.38 24.93 13.15
CA PRO A 218 5.31 26.05 13.24
C PRO A 218 6.78 25.60 13.36
N VAL A 219 7.08 24.71 14.31
CA VAL A 219 8.44 24.15 14.51
C VAL A 219 8.89 23.33 13.30
N ILE A 220 7.99 22.53 12.73
CA ILE A 220 8.29 21.69 11.55
C ILE A 220 8.62 22.55 10.33
N LEU A 221 7.87 23.63 10.11
CA LEU A 221 8.04 24.51 8.97
C LEU A 221 9.32 25.34 9.11
N GLU A 222 9.66 25.80 10.31
CA GLU A 222 10.92 26.50 10.60
C GLU A 222 12.17 25.63 10.38
N ALA A 223 12.05 24.30 10.53
CA ALA A 223 13.16 23.37 10.30
C ALA A 223 13.61 23.27 8.84
N GLY A 224 12.87 23.83 7.88
CA GLY A 224 13.27 23.87 6.46
C GLY A 224 13.25 22.50 5.76
N LEU A 225 12.49 21.54 6.29
CA LEU A 225 12.31 20.20 5.70
C LEU A 225 11.53 20.28 4.38
N LYS A 226 11.74 19.30 3.48
CA LYS A 226 10.85 19.09 2.34
C LYS A 226 9.52 18.51 2.83
N ALA A 227 8.41 19.21 2.64
CA ALA A 227 7.09 18.71 3.01
C ALA A 227 6.17 18.57 1.79
N LEU A 228 5.61 17.37 1.61
CA LEU A 228 4.58 17.10 0.62
C LEU A 228 3.29 16.65 1.32
N ILE A 229 2.22 17.39 1.14
CA ILE A 229 0.88 16.93 1.48
C ILE A 229 0.18 16.56 0.18
N TYR A 230 -0.45 15.41 0.13
CA TYR A 230 -1.19 15.01 -1.06
C TYR A 230 -2.52 14.35 -0.71
N SER A 231 -3.53 14.53 -1.57
CA SER A 231 -4.85 13.93 -1.33
C SER A 231 -5.45 13.40 -2.64
N GLY A 232 -6.02 12.20 -2.59
CA GLY A 232 -6.93 11.75 -3.63
C GLY A 232 -8.23 12.54 -3.61
N ASP A 233 -8.69 13.03 -4.77
CA ASP A 233 -9.89 13.86 -4.86
C ASP A 233 -11.22 13.06 -4.83
N ALA A 234 -11.15 11.73 -4.84
CA ALA A 234 -12.28 10.82 -4.69
C ALA A 234 -12.41 10.23 -3.26
N ASP A 235 -11.56 10.66 -2.32
CA ASP A 235 -11.68 10.30 -0.91
C ASP A 235 -12.72 11.17 -0.20
N SER A 236 -13.68 10.53 0.45
CA SER A 236 -14.67 11.21 1.30
C SER A 236 -14.34 11.14 2.81
N VAL A 237 -13.44 10.24 3.23
CA VAL A 237 -13.06 10.06 4.64
C VAL A 237 -12.15 11.19 5.09
N VAL A 238 -11.09 11.48 4.32
CA VAL A 238 -10.20 12.64 4.54
C VAL A 238 -10.09 13.41 3.22
N ASN A 239 -11.18 14.09 2.91
CA ASN A 239 -11.31 14.83 1.65
C ASN A 239 -10.29 15.96 1.53
N PHE A 240 -9.83 16.19 0.30
CA PHE A 240 -8.82 17.21 -0.01
C PHE A 240 -9.24 18.64 0.36
N ILE A 241 -10.54 18.93 0.46
CA ILE A 241 -11.06 20.25 0.85
C ILE A 241 -10.79 20.51 2.34
N GLY A 242 -10.96 19.50 3.19
CA GLY A 242 -10.53 19.53 4.60
C GLY A 242 -9.04 19.84 4.72
N THR A 243 -8.23 19.15 3.90
CA THR A 243 -6.79 19.40 3.82
C THR A 243 -6.46 20.85 3.45
N GLN A 244 -7.10 21.39 2.40
CA GLN A 244 -6.93 22.79 2.02
C GLN A 244 -7.37 23.76 3.12
N ARG A 245 -8.43 23.45 3.86
CA ARG A 245 -8.93 24.31 4.95
C ARG A 245 -7.92 24.43 6.08
N TRP A 246 -7.32 23.34 6.54
CA TRP A 246 -6.34 23.47 7.62
C TRP A 246 -5.04 24.12 7.15
N LEU A 247 -4.64 23.94 5.89
CA LEU A 247 -3.48 24.65 5.31
C LEU A 247 -3.71 26.17 5.24
N THR A 248 -4.90 26.59 4.77
CA THR A 248 -5.19 28.01 4.47
C THR A 248 -5.84 28.77 5.61
N LYS A 249 -6.70 28.13 6.42
CA LYS A 249 -7.42 28.77 7.55
C LYS A 249 -6.85 28.39 8.90
N GLY A 250 -6.40 27.14 9.04
CA GLY A 250 -5.75 26.64 10.26
C GLY A 250 -4.35 27.24 10.43
N LEU A 251 -3.42 26.86 9.57
CA LEU A 251 -2.04 27.34 9.58
C LEU A 251 -1.86 28.71 8.93
N LYS A 252 -2.80 29.13 8.07
CA LYS A 252 -2.74 30.41 7.35
C LYS A 252 -1.45 30.55 6.53
N LEU A 253 -1.05 29.48 5.87
CA LEU A 253 0.15 29.48 5.03
C LEU A 253 0.00 30.45 3.87
N SER A 254 1.08 31.17 3.57
CA SER A 254 1.12 32.09 2.43
C SER A 254 1.40 31.32 1.14
N VAL A 255 0.54 31.52 0.15
CA VAL A 255 0.67 30.91 -1.18
C VAL A 255 1.86 31.53 -1.90
N GLN A 256 2.76 30.68 -2.39
CA GLN A 256 3.92 31.06 -3.18
C GLN A 256 3.68 30.79 -4.67
N ASP A 257 3.14 29.62 -5.01
CA ASP A 257 2.64 29.31 -6.36
C ASP A 257 1.16 28.95 -6.26
N THR A 258 0.33 29.69 -6.99
CA THR A 258 -1.12 29.49 -6.98
C THR A 258 -1.53 28.13 -7.51
N TRP A 259 -2.70 27.67 -7.03
CA TRP A 259 -3.38 26.46 -7.50
C TRP A 259 -3.36 26.32 -9.03
N LYS A 260 -2.65 25.29 -9.52
CA LYS A 260 -2.46 25.04 -10.95
C LYS A 260 -2.51 23.55 -11.27
N ALA A 261 -2.93 23.23 -12.48
CA ALA A 261 -2.94 21.86 -12.97
C ALA A 261 -1.52 21.29 -13.07
N TRP A 262 -1.36 20.01 -12.76
CA TRP A 262 -0.16 19.25 -13.06
C TRP A 262 -0.51 18.02 -13.90
N PHE A 263 0.43 17.61 -14.75
CA PHE A 263 0.27 16.52 -15.69
C PHE A 263 1.18 15.37 -15.30
N GLY A 264 0.65 14.15 -15.38
CA GLY A 264 1.40 12.94 -15.10
C GLY A 264 2.36 12.58 -16.24
N PRO A 265 3.20 11.54 -16.04
CA PRO A 265 4.10 11.04 -17.07
C PRO A 265 3.36 10.47 -18.29
N ASP A 266 2.07 10.15 -18.14
CA ASP A 266 1.13 9.78 -19.20
C ASP A 266 0.58 10.98 -20.00
N LYS A 267 1.05 12.20 -19.71
CA LYS A 267 0.61 13.47 -20.32
C LYS A 267 -0.87 13.78 -20.10
N GLN A 268 -1.48 13.15 -19.10
CA GLN A 268 -2.87 13.41 -18.70
C GLN A 268 -2.92 14.35 -17.50
N LEU A 269 -4.04 15.07 -17.36
CA LEU A 269 -4.31 15.86 -16.15
C LEU A 269 -4.33 14.93 -14.94
N ALA A 270 -3.33 15.05 -14.08
CA ALA A 270 -3.14 14.20 -12.92
C ALA A 270 -3.66 14.84 -11.63
N GLY A 271 -3.93 16.14 -11.63
CA GLY A 271 -4.59 16.86 -10.53
C GLY A 271 -4.15 18.32 -10.48
N TYR A 272 -4.13 18.89 -9.28
CA TYR A 272 -3.74 20.27 -9.06
C TYR A 272 -2.73 20.38 -7.93
N THR A 273 -1.89 21.42 -7.97
CA THR A 273 -0.88 21.65 -6.96
C THR A 273 -0.84 23.13 -6.56
N GLU A 274 -0.58 23.39 -5.29
CA GLU A 274 -0.34 24.71 -4.74
C GLU A 274 0.89 24.63 -3.83
N ARG A 275 1.78 25.61 -3.98
CA ARG A 275 3.02 25.66 -3.21
C ARG A 275 2.91 26.77 -2.18
N TYR A 276 3.20 26.45 -0.93
CA TYR A 276 3.40 27.41 0.14
C TYR A 276 4.91 27.63 0.34
N THR A 277 5.38 27.90 1.55
CA THR A 277 6.81 28.09 1.84
C THR A 277 7.63 26.82 1.55
N ASN A 278 7.77 25.93 2.53
CA ASN A 278 8.48 24.64 2.41
C ASN A 278 7.52 23.44 2.35
N LEU A 279 6.23 23.72 2.12
CA LEU A 279 5.17 22.72 1.99
C LEU A 279 4.50 22.87 0.64
N THR A 280 4.36 21.74 -0.06
CA THR A 280 3.58 21.63 -1.30
C THR A 280 2.34 20.80 -1.02
N PHE A 281 1.18 21.27 -1.50
CA PHE A 281 -0.04 20.49 -1.49
C PHE A 281 -0.43 20.09 -2.91
N THR A 282 -0.74 18.80 -3.11
CA THR A 282 -1.05 18.24 -4.43
C THR A 282 -2.26 17.31 -4.37
N THR A 283 -3.26 17.51 -5.23
CA THR A 283 -4.34 16.53 -5.44
C THR A 283 -3.99 15.54 -6.54
N ILE A 284 -4.50 14.32 -6.41
CA ILE A 284 -4.41 13.28 -7.43
C ILE A 284 -5.82 12.94 -7.93
N LYS A 285 -6.05 13.23 -9.21
CA LYS A 285 -7.35 13.15 -9.86
C LYS A 285 -7.84 11.73 -10.00
N GLY A 286 -9.02 11.46 -9.46
CA GLY A 286 -9.66 10.15 -9.39
C GLY A 286 -8.90 9.14 -8.54
N ALA A 287 -8.09 9.59 -7.58
CA ALA A 287 -7.53 8.73 -6.54
C ALA A 287 -8.44 8.75 -5.30
N GLY A 288 -8.56 7.59 -4.64
CA GLY A 288 -9.23 7.48 -3.34
C GLY A 288 -8.30 7.83 -2.18
N HIS A 289 -8.63 7.33 -1.00
CA HIS A 289 -7.89 7.48 0.26
C HIS A 289 -6.48 6.90 0.13
N MET A 290 -6.39 5.65 -0.34
CA MET A 290 -5.13 5.00 -0.70
C MET A 290 -4.70 5.43 -2.10
N VAL A 291 -4.07 6.61 -2.20
CA VAL A 291 -3.63 7.17 -3.49
C VAL A 291 -2.68 6.23 -4.24
N PRO A 292 -1.66 5.61 -3.61
CA PRO A 292 -0.79 4.66 -4.31
C PRO A 292 -1.51 3.42 -4.83
N ALA A 293 -2.59 2.98 -4.17
CA ALA A 293 -3.35 1.81 -4.60
C ALA A 293 -4.27 2.13 -5.79
N THR A 294 -4.89 3.32 -5.78
CA THR A 294 -5.91 3.71 -6.77
C THR A 294 -5.34 4.41 -8.00
N ARG A 295 -4.19 5.10 -7.85
CA ARG A 295 -3.47 5.81 -8.93
C ARG A 295 -1.95 5.56 -8.85
N PRO A 296 -1.49 4.32 -8.99
CA PRO A 296 -0.09 3.94 -8.74
C PRO A 296 0.91 4.66 -9.65
N LEU A 297 0.57 4.89 -10.93
CA LEU A 297 1.41 5.67 -11.87
C LEU A 297 1.67 7.09 -11.37
N HIS A 298 0.61 7.82 -11.05
CA HIS A 298 0.68 9.21 -10.61
C HIS A 298 1.29 9.33 -9.20
N ALA A 299 1.00 8.37 -8.32
CA ALA A 299 1.56 8.31 -6.97
C ALA A 299 3.07 8.07 -6.97
N LEU A 300 3.56 7.10 -7.75
CA LEU A 300 5.00 6.82 -7.85
C LEU A 300 5.75 7.97 -8.50
N TYR A 301 5.20 8.57 -9.56
CA TYR A 301 5.76 9.78 -10.17
C TYR A 301 5.90 10.92 -9.15
N LEU A 302 4.82 11.23 -8.42
CA LEU A 302 4.84 12.27 -7.40
C LEU A 302 5.85 11.96 -6.27
N PHE A 303 5.94 10.71 -5.86
CA PHE A 303 6.89 10.25 -4.84
C PHE A 303 8.35 10.40 -5.29
N GLU A 304 8.70 9.95 -6.50
CA GLU A 304 10.08 10.09 -7.01
C GLU A 304 10.46 11.56 -7.22
N CYS A 305 9.54 12.36 -7.73
CA CYS A 305 9.69 13.81 -7.82
C CYS A 305 9.99 14.45 -6.46
N PHE A 306 9.28 14.04 -5.42
CA PHE A 306 9.46 14.56 -4.07
C PHE A 306 10.82 14.17 -3.48
N VAL A 307 11.20 12.90 -3.59
CA VAL A 307 12.44 12.38 -2.99
C VAL A 307 13.67 12.87 -3.75
N TYR A 308 13.66 12.76 -5.09
CA TYR A 308 14.84 12.96 -5.93
C TYR A 308 14.84 14.28 -6.71
N GLY A 309 13.76 15.06 -6.64
CA GLY A 309 13.62 16.36 -7.29
C GLY A 309 13.32 16.27 -8.79
N GLN A 310 13.41 17.41 -9.45
CA GLN A 310 12.95 17.59 -10.84
C GLN A 310 13.65 16.67 -11.85
N VAL A 311 14.93 16.35 -11.63
CA VAL A 311 15.68 15.45 -12.53
C VAL A 311 15.03 14.07 -12.63
N ALA A 312 14.51 13.55 -11.51
CA ALA A 312 13.78 12.28 -11.52
C ALA A 312 12.39 12.40 -12.17
N CYS A 313 11.71 13.55 -12.00
CA CYS A 313 10.47 13.82 -12.71
C CYS A 313 10.67 13.77 -14.23
N ASP A 314 11.68 14.49 -14.72
CA ASP A 314 11.91 14.68 -16.16
C ASP A 314 12.35 13.38 -16.86
N SER A 315 12.99 12.48 -16.11
CA SER A 315 13.47 11.19 -16.59
C SER A 315 12.62 10.00 -16.13
N PHE A 316 11.44 10.27 -15.56
CA PHE A 316 10.61 9.24 -14.96
C PHE A 316 10.22 8.15 -15.96
N ALA A 317 10.48 6.91 -15.58
CA ALA A 317 10.03 5.73 -16.30
C ALA A 317 9.33 4.79 -15.33
N TYR A 318 8.06 4.48 -15.60
CA TYR A 318 7.29 3.64 -14.69
C TYR A 318 7.84 2.20 -14.69
N PRO A 319 8.30 1.66 -13.54
CA PRO A 319 8.98 0.37 -13.48
C PRO A 319 8.15 -0.77 -14.06
N LYS A 320 8.82 -1.66 -14.81
CA LYS A 320 8.25 -2.90 -15.32
C LYS A 320 8.68 -4.06 -14.42
N ASP A 321 7.71 -4.87 -14.02
CA ASP A 321 8.00 -6.12 -13.31
C ASP A 321 8.43 -7.20 -14.33
N GLU A 322 9.41 -8.04 -13.98
CA GLU A 322 9.91 -9.10 -14.87
C GLU A 322 8.82 -10.11 -15.28
N LEU A 323 7.78 -10.27 -14.46
CA LEU A 323 6.64 -11.14 -14.67
C LEU A 323 5.40 -10.36 -15.13
N GLU A 324 5.52 -9.06 -15.39
CA GLU A 324 4.39 -8.21 -15.79
C GLU A 324 3.71 -8.72 -17.08
N TYR A 325 4.48 -9.31 -17.99
CA TYR A 325 3.95 -9.91 -19.21
C TYR A 325 2.92 -11.02 -18.94
N LEU A 326 3.05 -11.76 -17.83
CA LEU A 326 2.11 -12.82 -17.44
C LEU A 326 0.73 -12.26 -17.09
N SER A 327 0.65 -11.00 -16.67
CA SER A 327 -0.63 -10.34 -16.40
C SER A 327 -1.34 -9.88 -17.68
N GLY A 328 -0.62 -9.82 -18.81
CA GLY A 328 -1.06 -9.20 -20.04
C GLY A 328 -1.09 -7.67 -19.99
N ALA A 329 -0.48 -7.05 -18.98
CA ALA A 329 -0.36 -5.59 -18.86
C ALA A 329 0.83 -5.02 -19.67
N ASP A 330 1.83 -5.84 -20.00
CA ASP A 330 2.90 -5.44 -20.92
C ASP A 330 2.53 -5.80 -22.37
N LEU A 331 1.96 -4.83 -23.09
CA LEU A 331 1.64 -4.96 -24.52
C LEU A 331 2.87 -4.94 -25.43
N THR A 332 4.06 -4.68 -24.88
CA THR A 332 5.34 -4.72 -25.63
C THR A 332 6.06 -6.05 -25.48
N ALA A 333 5.55 -6.97 -24.66
CA ALA A 333 6.06 -8.32 -24.57
C ALA A 333 5.89 -9.02 -25.93
N PRO A 334 6.93 -9.69 -26.47
CA PRO A 334 6.82 -10.40 -27.75
C PRO A 334 5.68 -11.41 -27.66
N SER A 335 4.65 -11.22 -28.48
CA SER A 335 3.62 -12.22 -28.66
C SER A 335 4.20 -13.35 -29.52
N ASP A 336 3.82 -14.61 -29.27
CA ASP A 336 4.20 -15.73 -30.17
C ASP A 336 3.70 -15.51 -31.62
N ILE A 337 2.85 -14.51 -31.84
CA ILE A 337 2.32 -14.08 -33.14
C ILE A 337 3.35 -13.26 -33.93
N ASP A 338 4.29 -12.57 -33.26
CA ASP A 338 5.33 -11.75 -33.89
C ASP A 338 6.56 -12.55 -34.35
N ARG A 339 6.59 -13.87 -34.11
CA ARG A 339 7.61 -14.73 -34.71
C ARG A 339 7.33 -14.86 -36.21
N GLN A 340 8.22 -14.29 -37.01
CA GLN A 340 8.17 -14.37 -38.47
C GLN A 340 8.01 -15.82 -38.98
N PRO A 341 7.26 -16.04 -40.07
CA PRO A 341 6.91 -17.37 -40.57
C PRO A 341 8.08 -18.20 -41.14
N GLU A 342 9.31 -17.69 -41.17
CA GLU A 342 10.46 -18.41 -41.74
C GLU A 342 11.07 -19.48 -40.82
N GLN A 343 10.65 -19.57 -39.55
CA GLN A 343 11.12 -20.58 -38.60
C GLN A 343 10.08 -21.63 -38.22
N ARG A 344 9.09 -21.87 -39.09
CA ARG A 344 8.23 -23.05 -39.02
C ARG A 344 8.98 -24.27 -39.60
N SER A 345 10.19 -24.53 -39.11
CA SER A 345 10.94 -25.73 -39.46
C SER A 345 10.23 -26.98 -38.96
N ASN A 346 10.36 -28.06 -39.74
CA ASN A 346 9.86 -29.45 -39.63
C ASN A 346 9.57 -30.08 -38.25
N GLU A 347 9.87 -29.44 -37.12
CA GLU A 347 9.55 -29.91 -35.77
C GLU A 347 8.06 -29.98 -35.50
N SER A 348 7.23 -29.06 -36.01
CA SER A 348 5.78 -29.09 -35.74
C SER A 348 5.07 -30.29 -36.37
N LEU A 349 5.53 -30.75 -37.54
CA LEU A 349 5.08 -31.98 -38.19
C LEU A 349 5.58 -33.23 -37.45
N LEU A 350 6.82 -33.21 -36.95
CA LEU A 350 7.39 -34.27 -36.13
C LEU A 350 6.66 -34.41 -34.78
N TRP A 351 6.35 -33.31 -34.10
CA TRP A 351 5.60 -33.30 -32.85
C TRP A 351 4.13 -33.69 -33.03
N ALA A 352 3.50 -33.34 -34.15
CA ALA A 352 2.16 -33.82 -34.49
C ALA A 352 2.14 -35.33 -34.77
N ALA A 353 3.14 -35.84 -35.51
CA ALA A 353 3.28 -37.27 -35.78
C ALA A 353 3.62 -38.06 -34.49
N LEU A 354 4.53 -37.56 -33.66
CA LEU A 354 4.83 -38.11 -32.33
C LEU A 354 3.60 -38.07 -31.42
N GLY A 355 2.82 -36.99 -31.46
CA GLY A 355 1.57 -36.85 -30.71
C GLY A 355 0.52 -37.91 -31.09
N LEU A 356 0.40 -38.23 -32.38
CA LEU A 356 -0.49 -39.30 -32.87
C LEU A 356 -0.01 -40.70 -32.44
N VAL A 357 1.30 -40.95 -32.47
CA VAL A 357 1.87 -42.22 -32.01
C VAL A 357 1.74 -42.39 -30.49
N VAL A 358 1.96 -41.31 -29.72
CA VAL A 358 1.78 -41.30 -28.27
C VAL A 358 0.31 -41.42 -27.89
N ALA A 359 -0.63 -40.82 -28.63
CA ALA A 359 -2.07 -41.00 -28.38
C ALA A 359 -2.53 -42.44 -28.63
N ALA A 360 -2.00 -43.12 -29.67
CA ALA A 360 -2.27 -44.52 -29.91
C ALA A 360 -1.66 -45.43 -28.81
N ALA A 361 -0.43 -45.16 -28.39
CA ALA A 361 0.23 -45.90 -27.31
C ALA A 361 -0.41 -45.65 -25.94
N ALA A 362 -0.85 -44.42 -25.67
CA ALA A 362 -1.57 -44.04 -24.45
C ALA A 362 -3.00 -44.58 -24.42
N GLY A 363 -3.64 -44.77 -25.59
CA GLY A 363 -4.91 -45.50 -25.69
C GLY A 363 -4.78 -46.95 -25.24
N VAL A 364 -3.74 -47.64 -25.70
CA VAL A 364 -3.45 -49.04 -25.31
C VAL A 364 -2.97 -49.13 -23.85
N ALA A 365 -2.08 -48.23 -23.41
CA ALA A 365 -1.60 -48.18 -22.03
C ALA A 365 -2.69 -47.73 -21.05
N GLY A 366 -3.64 -46.89 -21.47
CA GLY A 366 -4.77 -46.42 -20.68
C GLY A 366 -5.76 -47.55 -20.38
N THR A 367 -5.99 -48.46 -21.33
CA THR A 367 -6.79 -49.68 -21.09
C THR A 367 -6.09 -50.64 -20.12
N VAL A 368 -4.76 -50.78 -20.23
CA VAL A 368 -3.96 -51.63 -19.33
C VAL A 368 -3.82 -51.02 -17.92
N LEU A 369 -3.69 -49.69 -17.80
CA LEU A 369 -3.57 -49.00 -16.52
C LEU A 369 -4.91 -48.85 -15.79
N TYR A 370 -6.03 -48.70 -16.49
CA TYR A 370 -7.37 -48.70 -15.87
C TYR A 370 -7.67 -50.03 -15.17
N LEU A 371 -7.20 -51.15 -15.74
CA LEU A 371 -7.28 -52.46 -15.11
C LEU A 371 -6.31 -52.64 -13.91
N ASN A 372 -5.30 -51.78 -13.77
CA ASN A 372 -4.24 -51.92 -12.75
C ASN A 372 -4.25 -50.84 -11.65
N ARG A 373 -5.09 -49.79 -11.76
CA ARG A 373 -5.14 -48.65 -10.82
C ARG A 373 -6.16 -48.81 -9.69
N SER A 374 -6.44 -50.05 -9.26
CA SER A 374 -7.26 -50.30 -8.07
C SER A 374 -6.52 -50.09 -6.74
N ASN A 375 -5.37 -49.39 -6.68
CA ASN A 375 -4.66 -49.13 -5.42
C ASN A 375 -3.75 -47.87 -5.41
N LYS A 376 -4.12 -46.92 -4.53
CA LYS A 376 -3.33 -45.97 -3.69
C LYS A 376 -2.71 -44.66 -4.24
N ALA A 377 -3.18 -43.57 -3.60
CA ALA A 377 -2.58 -42.35 -3.00
C ALA A 377 -1.29 -41.70 -3.53
N THR A 378 -1.33 -40.37 -3.72
CA THR A 378 -0.23 -39.49 -4.14
C THR A 378 0.32 -38.59 -3.01
N GLN A 379 1.65 -38.55 -2.90
CA GLN A 379 2.49 -37.60 -2.14
C GLN A 379 2.83 -36.35 -3.00
N TYR A 380 3.10 -35.21 -2.34
CA TYR A 380 3.58 -33.97 -2.97
C TYR A 380 5.10 -33.96 -3.21
N VAL A 381 5.55 -33.24 -4.23
CA VAL A 381 6.97 -33.06 -4.62
C VAL A 381 7.38 -31.59 -4.49
N GLU A 382 8.58 -31.36 -3.96
CA GLU A 382 9.24 -30.06 -3.76
C GLU A 382 9.90 -29.55 -5.06
N LEU A 383 9.85 -28.24 -5.32
CA LEU A 383 10.45 -27.62 -6.52
C LEU A 383 11.87 -27.13 -6.23
N THR A 384 12.86 -27.67 -6.95
CA THR A 384 14.26 -27.21 -6.92
C THR A 384 14.45 -25.86 -7.61
N ALA A 385 15.24 -24.99 -6.99
CA ALA A 385 15.62 -23.67 -7.48
C ALA A 385 16.47 -23.74 -8.76
N GLY A 386 16.10 -22.94 -9.76
CA GLY A 386 16.91 -22.65 -10.94
C GLY A 386 18.07 -21.71 -10.65
N GLN A 387 19.00 -21.62 -11.61
CA GLN A 387 20.31 -20.96 -11.53
C GLN A 387 20.27 -19.47 -11.08
N PRO A 388 21.33 -18.96 -10.42
CA PRO A 388 21.35 -17.61 -9.87
C PRO A 388 21.46 -16.54 -10.97
N LYS A 389 20.69 -15.45 -10.82
CA LYS A 389 20.78 -14.23 -11.66
C LYS A 389 21.93 -13.31 -11.18
N PRO A 390 22.47 -12.43 -12.06
CA PRO A 390 23.69 -11.69 -11.80
C PRO A 390 23.52 -10.56 -10.78
N VAL A 391 24.59 -10.33 -10.02
CA VAL A 391 24.73 -9.24 -9.06
C VAL A 391 25.12 -7.97 -9.82
N TYR A 392 24.36 -6.88 -9.65
CA TYR A 392 24.77 -5.56 -10.11
C TYR A 392 25.69 -4.90 -9.08
N SER A 393 26.86 -4.47 -9.51
CA SER A 393 27.86 -3.78 -8.70
C SER A 393 27.60 -2.27 -8.65
N ASN A 394 27.59 -1.77 -7.40
CA ASN A 394 27.78 -0.41 -6.86
C ASN A 394 27.07 0.79 -7.48
#